data_AF-A0A527G826-F1
#
_entry.id   AF-A0A527G826-F1
#
_cell.length_a   1.000
_cell.length_b   1.000
_cell.length_c   1.000
_cell.angle_alpha   90.00
_cell.angle_beta   90.00
_cell.angle_gamma   90.00
#
_symmetry.space_group_name_H-M   'P 1'
#
loop_
_entity.id
_entity.type
_entity.pdbx_description
1 polymer ?
#
loop_
_entity_poly.entity_id
_entity_poly.type
_entity_poly.pdbx_seq_one_letter_code
_entity_poly.pdbx_strand_id
1 'polypeptide(L)' 'DGFGIDIVPIPGTKRTKYLGENVAAAAIKLDAAEMAALDEALAPGKISGPRYTERGMAMVDR' A
#
# COMPACT_ATOMS: atom_id res chain seq x y z
N ASP A 1 20.37 0.02 4.36
CA ASP A 1 19.96 1.25 3.64
C ASP A 1 18.49 1.51 3.89
N GLY A 2 18.18 2.63 4.53
CA GLY A 2 16.91 2.92 5.21
C GLY A 2 15.74 3.29 4.28
N PHE A 3 15.40 2.42 3.33
CA PHE A 3 14.20 2.59 2.51
C PHE A 3 12.94 2.57 3.40
N GLY A 4 12.11 3.60 3.29
CA GLY A 4 10.79 3.66 3.93
C GLY A 4 10.77 4.04 5.41
N ILE A 5 11.90 4.41 6.01
CA ILE A 5 11.94 4.91 7.41
C ILE A 5 11.15 6.22 7.56
N ASP A 6 11.03 6.98 6.49
CA ASP A 6 10.28 8.23 6.38
C ASP A 6 8.83 8.04 5.91
N ILE A 7 8.40 6.79 5.66
CA ILE A 7 7.04 6.48 5.18
C ILE A 7 6.17 6.05 6.37
N VAL A 8 5.14 6.84 6.67
CA VAL A 8 4.13 6.51 7.67
C VAL A 8 2.79 6.23 6.99
N PRO A 9 2.39 4.95 6.84
CA PRO A 9 1.11 4.62 6.22
C PRO A 9 -0.06 5.01 7.13
N ILE A 10 -1.14 5.51 6.54
CA ILE A 10 -2.37 5.93 7.23
C ILE A 10 -3.60 5.11 6.77
N PRO A 11 -3.60 3.78 6.96
CA PRO A 11 -4.69 2.94 6.47
C PRO A 11 -5.97 3.17 7.27
N GLY A 12 -7.02 3.60 6.57
CA GLY A 12 -8.35 3.83 7.15
C GLY A 12 -9.31 2.66 6.90
N THR A 13 -10.18 2.38 7.87
CA THR A 13 -11.27 1.39 7.74
C THR A 13 -12.43 1.73 8.66
N LYS A 14 -13.66 1.35 8.25
CA LYS A 14 -14.87 1.50 9.07
C LYS A 14 -15.16 0.28 9.95
N ARG A 15 -14.41 -0.82 9.80
CA ARG A 15 -14.67 -2.09 10.49
C ARG A 15 -13.57 -2.39 11.50
N THR A 16 -13.94 -2.60 12.77
CA THR A 16 -13.00 -2.87 13.86
C THR A 16 -12.10 -4.07 13.61
N LYS A 17 -12.61 -5.12 12.94
CA LYS A 17 -11.81 -6.29 12.53
C LYS A 17 -10.58 -5.87 11.70
N TYR A 18 -10.79 -5.04 10.68
CA TYR A 18 -9.71 -4.60 9.79
C TYR A 18 -8.78 -3.58 10.46
N LEU A 19 -9.28 -2.82 11.44
CA LEU A 19 -8.41 -1.99 12.27
C LEU A 19 -7.41 -2.86 13.04
N GLY A 20 -7.88 -3.98 13.60
CA GLY A 20 -7.01 -4.96 14.24
C GLY A 20 -5.96 -5.54 13.30
N GLU A 21 -6.36 -5.90 12.08
CA GLU A 21 -5.43 -6.39 11.04
C GLU A 21 -4.38 -5.33 10.64
N ASN A 22 -4.79 -4.06 10.46
CA ASN A 22 -3.89 -2.96 10.13
C ASN A 22 -2.85 -2.72 11.24
N VAL A 23 -3.26 -2.81 12.52
CA VAL A 23 -2.34 -2.65 13.65
C VAL A 23 -1.37 -3.84 13.73
N ALA A 24 -1.88 -5.06 13.54
CA ALA A 24 -1.05 -6.27 13.57
C ALA A 24 0.02 -6.28 12.46
N ALA A 25 -0.25 -5.64 11.32
CA ALA A 25 0.69 -5.56 10.20
C ALA A 25 2.04 -4.88 10.59
N ALA A 26 2.05 -3.97 11.56
CA ALA A 26 3.27 -3.30 12.01
C ALA A 26 4.30 -4.25 12.66
N ALA A 27 3.87 -5.44 13.09
CA ALA A 27 4.74 -6.46 13.67
C ALA A 27 5.27 -7.47 12.64
N ILE A 28 4.76 -7.44 11.41
CA ILE A 28 5.18 -8.36 10.35
C ILE A 28 6.58 -7.96 9.88
N LYS A 29 7.48 -8.94 9.84
CA LYS A 29 8.81 -8.81 9.26
C LYS A 29 8.85 -9.66 8.01
N LEU A 30 9.22 -9.03 6.91
CA LEU A 30 9.44 -9.71 5.65
C LEU A 30 10.93 -10.04 5.52
N ASP A 31 11.24 -11.24 5.04
CA ASP A 31 12.59 -11.59 4.69
C ASP A 31 13.00 -11.00 3.32
N ALA A 32 14.26 -11.18 2.95
CA ALA A 32 14.80 -10.61 1.72
C ALA A 32 14.14 -11.22 0.45
N ALA A 33 13.74 -12.49 0.49
CA ALA A 33 13.11 -13.14 -0.65
C ALA A 33 11.66 -12.67 -0.82
N GLU A 34 10.93 -12.50 0.28
CA GLU A 34 9.59 -11.93 0.28
C GLU A 34 9.59 -10.49 -0.22
N MET A 35 10.54 -9.66 0.26
CA MET A 35 10.70 -8.29 -0.24
C MET A 35 11.02 -8.26 -1.74
N ALA A 36 11.95 -9.09 -2.21
CA ALA A 36 12.28 -9.17 -3.63
C ALA A 36 11.07 -9.60 -4.48
N ALA A 37 10.26 -10.54 -3.99
CA ALA A 37 9.05 -10.98 -4.67
C ALA A 37 8.01 -9.85 -4.77
N LEU A 38 7.85 -9.04 -3.71
CA LEU A 38 6.95 -7.87 -3.72
C LEU A 38 7.45 -6.77 -4.67
N ASP A 39 8.75 -6.45 -4.64
CA ASP A 39 9.35 -5.47 -5.54
C ASP A 39 9.17 -5.88 -7.00
N GLU A 40 9.37 -7.18 -7.30
CA GLU A 40 9.17 -7.69 -8.64
C GLU A 40 7.68 -7.63 -9.03
N ALA A 41 6.76 -8.03 -8.15
CA ALA A 41 5.32 -8.02 -8.42
C ALA A 41 4.76 -6.61 -8.65
N LEU A 42 5.29 -5.62 -7.94
CA LEU A 42 4.84 -4.22 -7.96
C LEU A 42 5.74 -3.30 -8.78
N ALA A 43 6.65 -3.86 -9.58
CA ALA A 43 7.60 -3.10 -10.38
C ALA A 43 6.89 -2.05 -11.28
N PRO A 44 7.45 -0.84 -11.44
CA PRO A 44 6.92 0.17 -12.33
C PRO A 44 6.64 -0.39 -13.73
N GLY A 45 5.44 -0.13 -14.26
CA GLY A 45 5.01 -0.65 -15.56
C GLY A 45 4.30 -2.02 -15.53
N LYS A 46 4.30 -2.75 -14.40
CA LYS A 46 3.47 -3.97 -14.26
C LYS A 46 2.00 -3.67 -13.97
N ILE A 47 1.69 -2.49 -13.42
CA ILE A 47 0.31 -2.05 -13.15
C ILE A 47 -0.14 -1.16 -14.30
N SER A 48 -1.20 -1.57 -14.99
CA SER A 48 -1.78 -0.82 -16.10
C SER A 48 -3.00 -0.01 -15.67
N GLY A 49 -3.10 1.20 -16.20
CA GLY A 49 -4.23 2.10 -16.01
C GLY A 49 -4.17 2.95 -14.74
N PRO A 50 -5.01 4.00 -14.65
CA PRO A 50 -5.03 4.92 -13.52
C PRO A 50 -5.75 4.32 -12.31
N ARG A 51 -5.41 4.80 -11.11
CA ARG A 51 -6.09 4.41 -9.85
C ARG A 51 -7.59 4.72 -9.86
N TYR A 52 -7.99 5.80 -10.51
CA TYR A 52 -9.39 6.19 -10.71
C TYR A 52 -9.63 6.45 -12.19
N THR A 53 -10.87 6.24 -12.66
CA THR A 53 -11.27 6.65 -14.01
C THR A 53 -11.17 8.17 -14.18
N GLU A 54 -11.14 8.69 -15.41
CA GLU A 54 -11.10 10.14 -15.66
C GLU A 54 -12.21 10.90 -14.91
N ARG A 55 -13.44 10.35 -14.97
CA ARG A 55 -14.58 10.89 -14.23
C ARG A 55 -14.42 10.78 -12.71
N GLY A 56 -13.81 9.71 -12.22
CA GLY A 56 -13.51 9.51 -10.79
C GLY A 56 -12.45 10.48 -10.28
N MET A 57 -11.41 10.74 -11.07
CA MET A 57 -10.39 11.74 -10.76
C MET A 57 -10.96 13.16 -10.68
N ALA A 58 -11.90 13.53 -11.57
CA ALA A 58 -12.53 14.86 -11.57
C ALA A 58 -13.38 15.15 -10.31
N MET A 59 -13.62 14.15 -9.46
CA MET A 59 -14.39 14.26 -8.22
C MET A 59 -13.52 14.33 -6.97
N VAL A 60 -12.20 14.10 -7.09
CA VAL A 60 -11.26 14.18 -5.98
C VAL A 60 -11.08 15.65 -5.58
N ASP A 61 -11.08 15.94 -4.28
CA ASP A 61 -10.91 17.29 -3.69
C ASP A 61 -11.95 18.34 -4.07
N ARG A 62 -13.10 17.90 -4.60
CA ARG A 62 -14.24 18.76 -4.95
C ARG A 62 -15.25 18.91 -3.82
#